data_AF-A0AAW2KR05-F1
#
_entry.id   AF-A0AAW2KR05-F1
#
_cell.length_a   1.000
_cell.length_b   1.000
_cell.length_c   1.000
_cell.angle_alpha   90.00
_cell.angle_beta   90.00
_cell.angle_gamma   90.00
#
_symmetry.space_group_name_H-M   'P 1'
#
loop_
_entity.id
_entity.type
_entity.pdbx_description
1 polymer ?
#
loop_
_entity_poly.entity_id
_entity_poly.type
_entity_poly.pdbx_seq_one_letter_code
_entity_poly.pdbx_strand_id
1 'polypeptide(L)'
;MFEAMALLIKRACEQDPSLISSFETSLLPSLQMILSTDVSEFFPYAFQPRAELVDLNGSPIPGNYMEIFAILLLPESWKKSGNVPALVQLLQAFLRKAPHELNQQGRLSSVLGIFNTLVSSPSTHEQGFYVLNTVIENLGYDVISSYISHIWVALFKRLQYNKTVKFIKSLVVFMSLIFVKHGPEKLATTMNAVQPDLLQLDLYVKSLSPSDSKLCGKMLDSIVTLLSHPEEDRVEEDPEVPDFGETVGYSATFVHLYNAGRKEEDPVRDISDPKQFLVASLANLSARSPGIYSRIINENIEPANQAALFQLCSSYNLTIV
;
A
#
# COMPACT_ATOMS: atom_id res chain seq x y z
N MET A 1 -9.81 -21.46 17.26
CA MET A 1 -8.56 -21.82 17.95
C MET A 1 -7.43 -20.86 17.62
N PHE A 2 -6.97 -20.77 16.36
CA PHE A 2 -5.88 -19.86 15.97
C PHE A 2 -6.14 -18.38 16.30
N GLU A 3 -7.39 -17.92 16.22
CA GLU A 3 -7.78 -16.57 16.63
C GLU A 3 -7.51 -16.29 18.12
N ALA A 4 -7.87 -17.23 18.99
CA ALA A 4 -7.64 -17.11 20.43
C ALA A 4 -6.13 -17.18 20.75
N MET A 5 -5.38 -17.98 19.99
CA MET A 5 -3.93 -18.03 20.08
C MET A 5 -3.28 -16.70 19.69
N ALA A 6 -3.67 -16.11 18.55
CA ALA A 6 -3.20 -14.79 18.11
C ALA A 6 -3.53 -13.72 19.17
N LEU A 7 -4.76 -13.67 19.65
CA LEU A 7 -5.15 -12.74 20.72
C LEU A 7 -4.29 -12.90 21.98
N LEU A 8 -4.00 -14.13 22.39
CA LEU A 8 -3.19 -14.42 23.56
C LEU A 8 -1.73 -13.96 23.37
N ILE A 9 -1.13 -14.28 22.22
CA ILE A 9 0.24 -13.86 21.87
C ILE A 9 0.30 -12.33 21.94
N LYS A 10 -0.59 -11.64 21.22
CA LYS A 10 -0.68 -10.18 21.19
C LYS A 10 -0.73 -9.57 22.58
N ARG A 11 -1.74 -9.96 23.38
CA ARG A 11 -2.01 -9.33 24.67
C ARG A 11 -0.94 -9.64 25.71
N ALA A 12 -0.41 -10.86 25.72
CA ALA A 12 0.64 -11.23 26.65
C ALA A 12 1.96 -10.50 26.31
N CYS A 13 2.33 -10.43 25.03
CA CYS A 13 3.58 -9.79 24.61
C CYS A 13 3.50 -8.24 24.64
N GLU A 14 2.30 -7.65 24.48
CA GLU A 14 2.06 -6.21 24.73
C GLU A 14 2.34 -5.83 26.19
N GLN A 15 2.04 -6.73 27.14
CA GLN A 15 2.26 -6.51 28.58
C GLN A 15 3.68 -6.84 29.01
N ASP A 16 4.24 -7.95 28.50
CA ASP A 16 5.57 -8.43 28.82
C ASP A 16 6.28 -9.00 27.59
N PRO A 17 7.18 -8.22 26.95
CA PRO A 17 7.94 -8.67 25.78
C PRO A 17 8.85 -9.88 26.03
N SER A 18 9.19 -10.20 27.29
CA SER A 18 10.04 -11.36 27.59
C SER A 18 9.35 -12.70 27.27
N LEU A 19 8.01 -12.71 27.26
CA LEU A 19 7.19 -13.88 26.97
C LEU A 19 7.27 -14.35 25.51
N ILE A 20 7.74 -13.50 24.59
CA ILE A 20 7.89 -13.84 23.17
C ILE A 20 8.71 -15.14 23.01
N SER A 21 9.84 -15.24 23.70
CA SER A 21 10.72 -16.43 23.67
C SER A 21 10.03 -17.71 24.15
N SER A 22 9.14 -17.61 25.15
CA SER A 22 8.37 -18.75 25.65
C SER A 22 7.29 -19.20 24.66
N PHE A 23 6.61 -18.23 24.01
CA PHE A 23 5.68 -18.53 22.93
C PHE A 23 6.38 -19.16 21.75
N GLU A 24 7.53 -18.63 21.34
CA GLU A 24 8.34 -19.18 20.24
C GLU A 24 8.73 -20.63 20.50
N THR A 25 9.28 -20.91 21.68
CA THR A 25 9.71 -22.26 22.08
C THR A 25 8.56 -23.26 22.06
N SER A 26 7.35 -22.82 22.43
CA SER A 26 6.18 -23.68 22.52
C SER A 26 5.45 -23.85 21.19
N LEU A 27 5.34 -22.78 20.40
CA LEU A 27 4.49 -22.75 19.21
C LEU A 27 5.25 -23.04 17.91
N LEU A 28 6.47 -22.54 17.74
CA LEU A 28 7.21 -22.70 16.48
C LEU A 28 7.37 -24.17 16.06
N PRO A 29 7.65 -25.14 16.96
CA PRO A 29 7.71 -26.55 16.59
C PRO A 29 6.39 -27.09 16.02
N SER A 30 5.25 -26.73 16.62
CA SER A 30 3.93 -27.13 16.15
C SER A 30 3.58 -26.47 14.81
N LEU A 31 3.88 -25.17 14.66
CA LEU A 31 3.71 -24.47 13.39
C LEU A 31 4.62 -25.05 12.30
N GLN A 32 5.81 -25.55 12.65
CA GLN A 32 6.71 -26.22 11.71
C GLN A 32 6.14 -27.58 11.29
N MET A 33 5.61 -28.35 12.24
CA MET A 33 4.98 -29.64 11.97
C MET A 33 3.82 -29.50 10.98
N ILE A 34 2.98 -28.47 11.13
CA ILE A 34 1.88 -28.17 10.18
C ILE A 34 2.43 -28.00 8.76
N LEU A 35 3.48 -27.20 8.59
CA LEU A 35 4.10 -26.95 7.29
C LEU A 35 4.78 -28.21 6.72
N SER A 36 5.42 -29.02 7.57
CA SER A 36 6.08 -30.26 7.16
C SER A 36 5.12 -31.39 6.81
N THR A 37 3.89 -31.37 7.32
CA THR A 37 2.86 -32.38 7.03
C THR A 37 2.15 -32.09 5.69
N ASP A 38 2.47 -30.97 5.03
CA ASP A 38 1.91 -30.50 3.76
C ASP A 38 0.37 -30.49 3.69
N VAL A 39 -0.28 -30.22 4.83
CA VAL A 39 -1.73 -30.01 4.88
C VAL A 39 -2.02 -28.56 4.54
N SER A 40 -2.22 -28.29 3.25
CA SER A 40 -2.32 -26.93 2.68
C SER A 40 -3.39 -26.05 3.33
N GLU A 41 -4.47 -26.63 3.84
CA GLU A 41 -5.58 -25.92 4.51
C GLU A 41 -5.13 -25.18 5.77
N PHE A 42 -4.08 -25.68 6.44
CA PHE A 42 -3.55 -25.09 7.68
C PHE A 42 -2.39 -24.12 7.46
N PHE A 43 -1.88 -24.02 6.23
CA PHE A 43 -0.72 -23.18 5.92
C PHE A 43 -0.95 -21.71 6.29
N PRO A 44 -2.08 -21.07 5.91
CA PRO A 44 -2.34 -19.69 6.30
C PRO A 44 -2.32 -19.50 7.81
N TYR A 45 -2.86 -20.47 8.56
CA TYR A 45 -2.93 -20.43 10.02
C TYR A 45 -1.58 -20.73 10.70
N ALA A 46 -0.61 -21.28 9.97
CA ALA A 46 0.76 -21.40 10.43
C ALA A 46 1.60 -20.14 10.13
N PHE A 47 1.31 -19.43 9.03
CA PHE A 47 2.04 -18.22 8.65
C PHE A 47 1.60 -16.98 9.46
N GLN A 48 0.29 -16.77 9.68
CA GLN A 48 -0.22 -15.57 10.35
C GLN A 48 0.34 -15.37 11.77
N PRO A 49 0.39 -16.40 12.65
CA PRO A 49 1.00 -16.25 13.98
C PRO A 49 2.51 -16.07 13.93
N ARG A 50 3.20 -16.61 12.91
CA ARG A 50 4.63 -16.34 12.70
C ARG A 50 4.86 -14.88 12.34
N ALA A 51 4.01 -14.31 11.48
CA ALA A 51 4.07 -12.89 11.13
C ALA A 51 3.91 -12.02 12.38
N GLU A 52 2.96 -12.38 13.25
CA GLU A 52 2.73 -11.71 14.52
C GLU A 52 3.94 -11.80 15.46
N LEU A 53 4.55 -12.98 15.62
CA LEU A 53 5.74 -13.14 16.44
C LEU A 53 6.93 -12.34 15.89
N VAL A 54 7.12 -12.29 14.57
CA VAL A 54 8.14 -11.43 13.93
C VAL A 54 7.85 -9.96 14.26
N ASP A 55 6.59 -9.52 14.16
CA ASP A 55 6.18 -8.15 14.47
C ASP A 55 6.34 -7.77 15.94
N LEU A 56 6.26 -8.73 16.85
CA LEU A 56 6.48 -8.50 18.29
C LEU A 56 7.97 -8.49 18.65
N ASN A 57 8.82 -9.18 17.89
CA ASN A 57 10.25 -9.23 18.14
C ASN A 57 10.93 -7.85 18.06
N GLY A 58 11.97 -7.69 18.89
CA GLY A 58 12.87 -6.54 18.82
C GLY A 58 13.79 -6.61 17.60
N SER A 59 14.44 -5.50 17.27
CA SER A 59 15.55 -5.48 16.31
C SER A 59 16.87 -5.64 17.08
N PRO A 60 17.78 -6.55 16.67
CA PRO A 60 17.73 -7.42 15.51
C PRO A 60 16.84 -8.66 15.70
N ILE A 61 16.24 -9.15 14.61
CA ILE A 61 15.42 -10.37 14.62
C ILE A 61 16.31 -11.60 14.88
N PRO A 62 15.86 -12.58 15.69
CA PRO A 62 16.59 -13.82 15.92
C PRO A 62 16.89 -14.64 14.63
N GLY A 63 18.02 -15.36 14.62
CA GLY A 63 18.55 -16.01 13.41
C GLY A 63 17.67 -17.12 12.81
N ASN A 64 16.90 -17.83 13.63
CA ASN A 64 15.90 -18.82 13.18
C ASN A 64 14.87 -18.21 12.22
N TYR A 65 14.49 -16.94 12.41
CA TYR A 65 13.60 -16.24 11.51
C TYR A 65 14.26 -15.85 10.19
N MET A 66 15.58 -15.64 10.18
CA MET A 66 16.30 -15.34 8.93
C MET A 66 16.34 -16.54 7.98
N GLU A 67 16.40 -17.77 8.51
CA GLU A 67 16.26 -18.98 7.70
C GLU A 67 14.87 -19.06 7.05
N ILE A 68 13.82 -18.76 7.83
CA ILE A 68 12.45 -18.67 7.32
C ILE A 68 12.34 -17.58 6.26
N PHE A 69 12.98 -16.43 6.48
CA PHE A 69 12.99 -15.33 5.53
C PHE A 69 13.66 -15.74 4.21
N ALA A 70 14.80 -16.42 4.26
CA ALA A 70 15.48 -16.93 3.07
C ALA A 70 14.59 -17.90 2.27
N ILE A 71 13.85 -18.78 2.96
CA ILE A 71 12.88 -19.69 2.32
C ILE A 71 11.73 -18.89 1.70
N LEU A 72 11.18 -17.90 2.40
CA LEU A 72 10.08 -17.05 1.92
C LEU A 72 10.43 -16.28 0.64
N LEU A 73 11.71 -15.93 0.44
CA LEU A 73 12.19 -15.26 -0.76
C LEU A 73 12.32 -16.17 -1.99
N LEU A 74 12.12 -17.49 -1.83
CA LEU A 74 12.14 -18.42 -2.96
C LEU A 74 10.82 -18.37 -3.73
N PRO A 75 10.84 -18.35 -5.07
CA PRO A 75 9.62 -18.35 -5.89
C PRO A 75 8.68 -19.52 -5.61
N GLU A 76 9.24 -20.67 -5.21
CA GLU A 76 8.53 -21.90 -4.88
C GLU A 76 7.48 -21.72 -3.76
N SER A 77 7.76 -20.84 -2.80
CA SER A 77 6.83 -20.55 -1.69
C SER A 77 5.52 -19.90 -2.13
N TRP A 78 5.50 -19.27 -3.31
CA TRP A 78 4.39 -18.44 -3.79
C TRP A 78 3.49 -19.14 -4.82
N LYS A 79 3.69 -20.44 -5.05
CA LYS A 79 2.93 -21.21 -6.07
C LYS A 79 1.46 -21.44 -5.72
N LYS A 80 1.14 -21.56 -4.43
CA LYS A 80 -0.23 -21.84 -3.95
C LYS A 80 -0.94 -20.49 -3.67
N SER A 81 -1.83 -20.06 -4.57
CA SER A 81 -2.57 -18.77 -4.50
C SER A 81 -3.27 -18.55 -3.16
N GLY A 82 -3.92 -19.58 -2.60
CA GLY A 82 -4.61 -19.51 -1.30
C GLY A 82 -3.72 -19.17 -0.10
N ASN A 83 -2.41 -19.32 -0.21
CA ASN A 83 -1.45 -18.95 0.84
C ASN A 83 -0.91 -17.53 0.70
N VAL A 84 -1.08 -16.90 -0.47
CA VAL A 84 -0.47 -15.61 -0.80
C VAL A 84 -0.76 -14.53 0.25
N PRO A 85 -2.01 -14.32 0.73
CA PRO A 85 -2.26 -13.27 1.71
C PRO A 85 -1.48 -13.47 3.03
N ALA A 86 -1.40 -14.71 3.52
CA ALA A 86 -0.65 -15.03 4.73
C ALA A 86 0.87 -14.87 4.56
N LEU A 87 1.38 -15.24 3.38
CA LEU A 87 2.79 -15.08 3.02
C LEU A 87 3.17 -13.62 2.86
N VAL A 88 2.30 -12.80 2.26
CA VAL A 88 2.50 -11.33 2.19
C VAL A 88 2.55 -10.75 3.59
N GLN A 89 1.63 -11.11 4.48
CA GLN A 89 1.64 -10.63 5.85
C GLN A 89 2.96 -10.97 6.59
N LEU A 90 3.45 -12.20 6.42
CA LEU A 90 4.75 -12.61 6.97
C LEU A 90 5.92 -11.84 6.34
N LEU A 91 5.90 -11.65 5.01
CA LEU A 91 6.91 -10.87 4.31
C LEU A 91 6.94 -9.44 4.82
N GLN A 92 5.79 -8.78 4.93
CA GLN A 92 5.70 -7.41 5.45
C GLN A 92 6.27 -7.28 6.87
N ALA A 93 6.03 -8.27 7.75
CA ALA A 93 6.62 -8.28 9.09
C ALA A 93 8.16 -8.29 9.03
N PHE A 94 8.74 -9.12 8.16
CA PHE A 94 10.19 -9.12 7.92
C PHE A 94 10.70 -7.79 7.37
N LEU A 95 10.02 -7.21 6.38
CA LEU A 95 10.41 -5.93 5.77
C LEU A 95 10.42 -4.78 6.79
N ARG A 96 9.48 -4.79 7.73
CA ARG A 96 9.39 -3.80 8.82
C ARG A 96 10.48 -3.97 9.87
N LYS A 97 10.83 -5.21 10.22
CA LYS A 97 11.70 -5.53 11.36
C LYS A 97 13.18 -5.69 11.03
N ALA A 98 13.49 -6.00 9.77
CA ALA A 98 14.85 -6.15 9.28
C ALA A 98 15.10 -5.37 7.98
N PRO A 99 14.88 -4.04 7.95
CA PRO A 99 15.10 -3.24 6.74
C PRO A 99 16.56 -3.28 6.26
N HIS A 100 17.53 -3.29 7.18
CA HIS A 100 18.97 -3.34 6.85
C HIS A 100 19.39 -4.67 6.20
N GLU A 101 18.68 -5.76 6.50
CA GLU A 101 18.96 -7.08 5.94
C GLU A 101 18.56 -7.20 4.48
N LEU A 102 17.70 -6.30 3.98
CA LEU A 102 17.25 -6.29 2.58
C LEU A 102 18.33 -5.83 1.60
N ASN A 103 19.29 -5.05 2.09
CA ASN A 103 20.41 -4.55 1.29
C ASN A 103 21.48 -5.62 1.04
N GLN A 104 21.39 -6.74 1.74
CA GLN A 104 22.36 -7.82 1.67
C GLN A 104 21.89 -8.90 0.70
N GLN A 105 22.85 -9.58 0.06
CA GLN A 105 22.62 -10.81 -0.71
C GLN A 105 21.55 -10.71 -1.81
N GLY A 106 21.26 -9.50 -2.32
CA GLY A 106 20.24 -9.28 -3.35
C GLY A 106 18.79 -9.52 -2.88
N ARG A 107 18.54 -9.55 -1.56
CA ARG A 107 17.21 -9.85 -1.01
C ARG A 107 16.13 -8.88 -1.47
N LEU A 108 16.43 -7.58 -1.55
CA LEU A 108 15.50 -6.59 -2.11
C LEU A 108 15.11 -6.94 -3.57
N SER A 109 16.05 -7.41 -4.38
CA SER A 109 15.74 -7.86 -5.74
C SER A 109 14.79 -9.06 -5.74
N SER A 110 14.94 -10.00 -4.80
CA SER A 110 14.02 -11.13 -4.66
C SER A 110 12.62 -10.68 -4.23
N VAL A 111 12.53 -9.74 -3.28
CA VAL A 111 11.26 -9.12 -2.85
C VAL A 111 10.56 -8.45 -4.03
N LEU A 112 11.30 -7.71 -4.85
CA LEU A 112 10.73 -7.07 -6.04
C LEU A 112 10.36 -8.06 -7.13
N GLY A 113 11.05 -9.20 -7.23
CA GLY A 113 10.66 -10.32 -8.09
C GLY A 113 9.32 -10.95 -7.65
N ILE A 114 9.11 -11.09 -6.34
CA ILE A 114 7.83 -11.54 -5.76
C ILE A 114 6.74 -10.52 -6.08
N PHE A 115 6.97 -9.23 -5.82
CA PHE A 115 6.04 -8.17 -6.21
C PHE A 115 5.66 -8.27 -7.69
N ASN A 116 6.63 -8.40 -8.59
CA ASN A 116 6.37 -8.46 -10.02
C ASN A 116 5.51 -9.69 -10.41
N THR A 117 5.68 -10.80 -9.69
CA THR A 117 4.84 -12.00 -9.86
C THR A 117 3.40 -11.74 -9.40
N LEU A 118 3.24 -11.21 -8.17
CA LEU A 118 1.93 -10.94 -7.58
C LEU A 118 1.15 -9.89 -8.38
N VAL A 119 1.83 -8.80 -8.75
CA VAL A 119 1.21 -7.75 -9.55
C VAL A 119 0.90 -8.22 -10.96
N SER A 120 1.43 -9.34 -11.45
CA SER A 120 1.12 -9.86 -12.79
C SER A 120 -0.20 -10.64 -12.84
N SER A 121 -0.80 -11.03 -11.72
CA SER A 121 -2.09 -11.75 -11.68
C SER A 121 -3.24 -10.88 -11.13
N PRO A 122 -4.45 -10.92 -11.70
CA PRO A 122 -5.63 -10.20 -11.19
C PRO A 122 -6.08 -10.65 -9.80
N SER A 123 -5.83 -11.90 -9.40
CA SER A 123 -6.23 -12.40 -8.08
C SER A 123 -5.28 -11.97 -6.95
N THR A 124 -4.06 -11.53 -7.28
CA THR A 124 -3.01 -11.27 -6.27
C THR A 124 -2.38 -9.89 -6.38
N HIS A 125 -2.81 -9.04 -7.32
CA HIS A 125 -2.23 -7.71 -7.51
C HIS A 125 -2.28 -6.79 -6.29
N GLU A 126 -3.36 -6.82 -5.50
CA GLU A 126 -3.45 -6.05 -4.24
C GLU A 126 -2.36 -6.49 -3.26
N GLN A 127 -2.08 -7.79 -3.19
CA GLN A 127 -1.02 -8.37 -2.37
C GLN A 127 0.36 -7.87 -2.82
N GLY A 128 0.56 -7.67 -4.12
CA GLY A 128 1.76 -7.03 -4.65
C GLY A 128 1.93 -5.58 -4.17
N PHE A 129 0.84 -4.81 -4.10
CA PHE A 129 0.88 -3.45 -3.57
C PHE A 129 1.17 -3.39 -2.07
N TYR A 130 0.65 -4.30 -1.25
CA TYR A 130 1.00 -4.37 0.17
C TYR A 130 2.51 -4.58 0.39
N VAL A 131 3.15 -5.43 -0.43
CA VAL A 131 4.61 -5.60 -0.41
C VAL A 131 5.32 -4.30 -0.78
N LEU A 132 4.92 -3.65 -1.88
CA LEU A 132 5.54 -2.38 -2.31
C LEU A 132 5.37 -1.27 -1.28
N ASN A 133 4.17 -1.09 -0.74
CA ASN A 133 3.90 -0.07 0.26
C ASN A 133 4.83 -0.24 1.46
N THR A 134 5.00 -1.49 1.92
CA THR A 134 5.89 -1.80 3.04
C THR A 134 7.36 -1.50 2.71
N VAL A 135 7.81 -1.78 1.47
CA VAL A 135 9.16 -1.41 1.02
C VAL A 135 9.36 0.10 1.07
N ILE A 136 8.44 0.89 0.51
CA ILE A 136 8.52 2.36 0.48
C ILE A 136 8.42 2.96 1.89
N GLU A 137 7.62 2.36 2.77
CA GLU A 137 7.44 2.86 4.14
C GLU A 137 8.66 2.69 5.03
N ASN A 138 9.41 1.60 4.84
CA ASN A 138 10.43 1.15 5.78
C ASN A 138 11.87 1.30 5.26
N LEU A 139 12.07 1.56 3.97
CA LEU A 139 13.40 1.77 3.39
C LEU A 139 13.67 3.23 3.01
N GLY A 140 14.92 3.63 3.18
CA GLY A 140 15.43 4.90 2.67
C GLY A 140 15.39 4.95 1.15
N TYR A 141 15.18 6.15 0.60
CA TYR A 141 15.11 6.34 -0.85
C TYR A 141 16.43 5.97 -1.55
N ASP A 142 17.58 6.14 -0.87
CA ASP A 142 18.90 5.74 -1.36
C ASP A 142 18.94 4.27 -1.77
N VAL A 143 18.32 3.40 -0.96
CA VAL A 143 18.23 1.96 -1.22
C VAL A 143 17.28 1.65 -2.38
N ILE A 144 16.12 2.32 -2.43
CA ILE A 144 15.06 2.03 -3.41
C ILE A 144 15.39 2.62 -4.79
N SER A 145 16.17 3.70 -4.85
CA SER A 145 16.37 4.54 -6.04
C SER A 145 16.77 3.76 -7.30
N SER A 146 17.60 2.73 -7.17
CA SER A 146 18.05 1.89 -8.30
C SER A 146 16.96 0.96 -8.86
N TYR A 147 15.90 0.71 -8.09
CA TYR A 147 14.82 -0.21 -8.43
C TYR A 147 13.53 0.49 -8.83
N ILE A 148 13.35 1.76 -8.47
CA ILE A 148 12.08 2.49 -8.64
C ILE A 148 11.60 2.53 -10.10
N SER A 149 12.51 2.67 -11.06
CA SER A 149 12.16 2.65 -12.49
C SER A 149 11.62 1.29 -12.92
N HIS A 150 12.19 0.19 -12.42
CA HIS A 150 11.69 -1.15 -12.71
C HIS A 150 10.29 -1.38 -12.14
N ILE A 151 10.01 -0.84 -10.94
CA ILE A 151 8.67 -0.86 -10.33
C ILE A 151 7.67 -0.13 -11.23
N TRP A 152 7.98 1.09 -11.67
CA TRP A 152 7.11 1.86 -12.57
C TRP A 152 6.85 1.14 -13.90
N VAL A 153 7.88 0.56 -14.52
CA VAL A 153 7.72 -0.22 -15.77
C VAL A 153 6.71 -1.36 -15.58
N ALA A 154 6.82 -2.12 -14.48
CA ALA A 154 5.88 -3.21 -14.19
C ALA A 154 4.44 -2.70 -13.99
N LEU A 155 4.27 -1.63 -13.21
CA LEU A 155 2.97 -1.04 -12.93
C LEU A 155 2.33 -0.43 -14.18
N PHE A 156 3.07 0.30 -15.01
CA PHE A 156 2.56 0.91 -16.24
C PHE A 156 2.24 -0.11 -17.31
N LYS A 157 3.05 -1.17 -17.45
CA LYS A 157 2.72 -2.29 -18.31
C LYS A 157 1.37 -2.89 -17.92
N ARG A 158 1.13 -3.09 -16.63
CA ARG A 158 -0.17 -3.60 -16.18
C ARG A 158 -1.31 -2.60 -16.39
N LEU A 159 -1.08 -1.33 -16.11
CA LEU A 159 -2.05 -0.26 -16.35
C LEU A 159 -2.48 -0.21 -17.82
N GLN A 160 -1.55 -0.47 -18.75
CA GLN A 160 -1.82 -0.45 -20.19
C GLN A 160 -2.63 -1.67 -20.65
N TYR A 161 -2.28 -2.87 -20.20
CA TYR A 161 -2.82 -4.11 -20.78
C TYR A 161 -3.91 -4.80 -19.94
N ASN A 162 -3.89 -4.69 -18.61
CA ASN A 162 -4.77 -5.46 -17.70
C ASN A 162 -5.16 -4.63 -16.44
N LYS A 163 -5.65 -3.41 -16.64
CA LYS A 163 -6.15 -2.57 -15.55
C LYS A 163 -7.52 -3.05 -15.06
N THR A 164 -7.71 -3.03 -13.75
CA THR A 164 -9.00 -3.21 -13.08
C THR A 164 -9.25 -2.02 -12.17
N VAL A 165 -10.49 -1.79 -11.74
CA VAL A 165 -10.80 -0.72 -10.78
C VAL A 165 -9.98 -0.88 -9.49
N LYS A 166 -9.90 -2.10 -8.95
CA LYS A 166 -9.08 -2.46 -7.77
C LYS A 166 -7.59 -2.13 -7.99
N PHE A 167 -7.06 -2.40 -9.19
CA PHE A 167 -5.66 -2.09 -9.52
C PHE A 167 -5.41 -0.58 -9.54
N ILE A 168 -6.30 0.18 -10.17
CA ILE A 168 -6.17 1.64 -10.27
C ILE A 168 -6.23 2.27 -8.87
N LYS A 169 -7.16 1.82 -8.02
CA LYS A 169 -7.26 2.27 -6.62
C LYS A 169 -5.93 2.03 -5.88
N SER A 170 -5.40 0.80 -5.96
CA SER A 170 -4.14 0.44 -5.32
C SER A 170 -2.93 1.24 -5.85
N LEU A 171 -2.89 1.49 -7.16
CA LEU A 171 -1.87 2.32 -7.80
C LEU A 171 -1.91 3.76 -7.31
N VAL A 172 -3.11 4.34 -7.15
CA VAL A 172 -3.29 5.71 -6.61
C VAL A 172 -2.81 5.79 -5.16
N VAL A 173 -3.10 4.79 -4.33
CA VAL A 173 -2.60 4.72 -2.95
C VAL A 173 -1.07 4.65 -2.94
N PHE A 174 -0.47 3.80 -3.77
CA PHE A 174 0.99 3.70 -3.88
C PHE A 174 1.66 5.01 -4.35
N MET A 175 1.09 5.69 -5.36
CA MET A 175 1.57 7.00 -5.80
C MET A 175 1.47 8.04 -4.67
N SER A 176 0.37 8.02 -3.91
CA SER A 176 0.16 8.91 -2.76
C SER A 176 1.18 8.64 -1.65
N LEU A 177 1.53 7.38 -1.40
CA LEU A 177 2.53 7.01 -0.42
C LEU A 177 3.93 7.53 -0.81
N ILE A 178 4.34 7.37 -2.09
CA ILE A 178 5.60 7.95 -2.58
C ILE A 178 5.58 9.47 -2.45
N PHE A 179 4.45 10.11 -2.78
CA PHE A 179 4.30 11.56 -2.63
C PHE A 179 4.53 12.00 -1.18
N VAL A 180 3.90 11.34 -0.20
CA VAL A 180 4.02 11.68 1.22
C VAL A 180 5.42 11.38 1.76
N LYS A 181 6.03 10.25 1.39
CA LYS A 181 7.32 9.79 1.94
C LYS A 181 8.54 10.43 1.29
N HIS A 182 8.49 10.70 -0.02
CA HIS A 182 9.65 11.15 -0.81
C HIS A 182 9.43 12.49 -1.51
N GLY A 183 8.22 13.04 -1.44
CA GLY A 183 7.86 14.32 -2.02
C GLY A 183 7.43 14.25 -3.49
N PRO A 184 6.75 15.30 -3.97
CA PRO A 184 6.22 15.38 -5.33
C PRO A 184 7.30 15.30 -6.42
N GLU A 185 8.47 15.90 -6.17
CA GLU A 185 9.56 15.92 -7.15
C GLU A 185 10.07 14.51 -7.47
N LYS A 186 10.23 13.66 -6.45
CA LYS A 186 10.67 12.27 -6.64
C LYS A 186 9.62 11.44 -7.37
N LEU A 187 8.34 11.63 -7.07
CA LEU A 187 7.27 10.98 -7.80
C LEU A 187 7.31 11.34 -9.29
N ALA A 188 7.30 12.63 -9.61
CA ALA A 188 7.31 13.12 -11.00
C ALA A 188 8.56 12.68 -11.76
N THR A 189 9.75 12.89 -11.19
CA THR A 189 11.02 12.56 -11.85
C THR A 189 11.17 11.07 -12.13
N THR A 190 10.79 10.20 -11.18
CA THR A 190 10.92 8.74 -11.37
C THR A 190 9.91 8.18 -12.37
N MET A 191 8.69 8.73 -12.41
CA MET A 191 7.69 8.35 -13.41
C MET A 191 8.08 8.85 -14.81
N ASN A 192 8.53 10.10 -14.93
CA ASN A 192 8.97 10.68 -16.19
C ASN A 192 10.23 10.01 -16.76
N ALA A 193 11.07 9.42 -15.90
CA ALA A 193 12.22 8.61 -16.34
C ALA A 193 11.81 7.34 -17.08
N VAL A 194 10.61 6.80 -16.83
CA VAL A 194 10.07 5.61 -17.51
C VAL A 194 9.22 5.99 -18.71
N GLN A 195 8.35 6.98 -18.54
CA GLN A 195 7.50 7.50 -19.61
C GLN A 195 7.61 9.03 -19.61
N PRO A 196 8.33 9.62 -20.57
CA PRO A 196 8.48 11.07 -20.66
C PRO A 196 7.12 11.77 -20.68
N ASP A 197 7.07 12.93 -20.02
CA ASP A 197 5.90 13.80 -19.95
C ASP A 197 4.64 13.19 -19.31
N LEU A 198 4.78 12.11 -18.53
CA LEU A 198 3.65 11.47 -17.85
C LEU A 198 3.08 12.36 -16.73
N LEU A 199 3.95 13.00 -15.94
CA LEU A 199 3.60 13.99 -14.92
C LEU A 199 4.33 15.31 -15.20
N GLN A 200 3.64 16.26 -15.83
CA GLN A 200 4.11 17.65 -16.00
C GLN A 200 3.79 18.47 -14.75
N LEU A 201 4.28 18.02 -13.59
CA LEU A 201 3.95 18.63 -12.31
C LEU A 201 5.04 19.61 -11.87
N ASP A 202 5.16 20.74 -12.56
CA ASP A 202 6.01 21.86 -12.13
C ASP A 202 5.26 22.66 -11.03
N LEU A 203 5.18 22.10 -9.82
CA LEU A 203 4.49 22.69 -8.66
C LEU A 203 5.06 24.05 -8.17
N TYR A 204 6.21 24.46 -8.69
CA TYR A 204 6.99 25.60 -8.16
C TYR A 204 6.98 26.84 -9.05
N VAL A 205 6.22 26.86 -10.16
CA VAL A 205 6.25 28.01 -11.06
C VAL A 205 5.23 29.07 -10.61
N LYS A 206 5.72 30.31 -10.49
CA LYS A 206 4.98 31.57 -10.27
C LYS A 206 3.81 31.82 -11.24
N SER A 207 3.62 30.96 -12.23
CA SER A 207 2.51 30.91 -13.19
C SER A 207 2.37 29.47 -13.68
N LEU A 208 1.22 28.82 -13.45
CA LEU A 208 0.91 27.54 -14.08
C LEU A 208 0.76 27.75 -15.59
N SER A 209 1.31 26.86 -16.41
CA SER A 209 1.00 26.87 -17.84
C SER A 209 -0.48 26.54 -18.07
N PRO A 210 -1.05 26.84 -19.25
CA PRO A 210 -2.44 26.48 -19.55
C PRO A 210 -2.72 24.97 -19.40
N SER A 211 -1.75 24.12 -19.74
CA SER A 211 -1.86 22.66 -19.60
C SER A 211 -1.87 22.27 -18.12
N ASP A 212 -1.00 22.86 -17.30
CA ASP A 212 -0.90 22.57 -15.87
C ASP A 212 -2.14 23.08 -15.13
N SER A 213 -2.67 24.23 -15.52
CA SER A 213 -3.93 24.80 -15.02
C SER A 213 -5.10 23.84 -15.26
N LYS A 214 -5.20 23.28 -16.47
CA LYS A 214 -6.23 22.30 -16.82
C LYS A 214 -6.07 20.99 -16.05
N LEU A 215 -4.85 20.48 -15.91
CA LEU A 215 -4.57 19.27 -15.14
C LEU A 215 -4.90 19.48 -13.65
N CYS A 216 -4.45 20.59 -13.07
CA CYS A 216 -4.75 20.98 -11.70
C CYS A 216 -6.25 21.08 -11.46
N GLY A 217 -6.98 21.73 -12.37
CA GLY A 217 -8.43 21.82 -12.32
C GLY A 217 -9.12 20.46 -12.32
N LYS A 218 -8.72 19.55 -13.23
CA LYS A 218 -9.26 18.18 -13.27
C LYS A 218 -8.94 17.36 -12.03
N MET A 219 -7.73 17.51 -11.47
CA MET A 219 -7.35 16.85 -10.23
C MET A 219 -8.20 17.36 -9.07
N LEU A 220 -8.36 18.68 -8.96
CA LEU A 220 -9.20 19.30 -7.92
C LEU A 220 -10.66 18.88 -8.07
N ASP A 221 -11.20 18.85 -9.29
CA ASP A 221 -12.55 18.36 -9.58
C ASP A 221 -12.73 16.88 -9.16
N SER A 222 -11.75 16.02 -9.45
CA SER A 222 -11.75 14.61 -9.02
C SER A 222 -11.69 14.48 -7.49
N ILE A 223 -10.88 15.29 -6.81
CA ILE A 223 -10.80 15.30 -5.35
C ILE A 223 -12.12 15.77 -4.74
N VAL A 224 -12.72 16.85 -5.26
CA VAL A 224 -14.02 17.34 -4.78
C VAL A 224 -15.10 16.29 -5.02
N THR A 225 -15.09 15.64 -6.19
CA THR A 225 -15.99 14.52 -6.47
C THR A 225 -15.81 13.43 -5.43
N LEU A 226 -14.56 13.05 -5.10
CA LEU A 226 -14.16 12.02 -4.13
C LEU A 226 -14.47 12.39 -2.66
N LEU A 227 -14.56 13.66 -2.32
CA LEU A 227 -14.94 14.06 -0.95
C LEU A 227 -16.45 14.31 -0.81
N SER A 228 -17.14 14.63 -1.90
CA SER A 228 -18.55 15.07 -1.85
C SER A 228 -19.57 13.94 -1.91
N HIS A 229 -19.23 12.80 -2.52
CA HIS A 229 -20.11 11.62 -2.59
C HIS A 229 -19.72 10.55 -1.53
N PRO A 230 -20.66 9.73 -1.04
CA PRO A 230 -20.35 8.54 -0.24
C PRO A 230 -19.54 7.52 -1.08
N GLU A 231 -18.67 6.71 -0.45
CA GLU A 231 -17.95 5.64 -1.18
C GLU A 231 -18.90 4.60 -1.79
N GLU A 232 -20.05 4.36 -1.15
CA GLU A 232 -21.05 3.37 -1.53
C GLU A 232 -21.74 3.68 -2.88
N ASP A 233 -21.83 4.97 -3.25
CA ASP A 233 -22.46 5.40 -4.52
C ASP A 233 -21.48 5.35 -5.72
N ARG A 234 -20.23 4.93 -5.51
CA ARG A 234 -19.14 5.10 -6.49
C ARG A 234 -18.61 3.83 -7.15
N VAL A 235 -19.05 2.65 -6.74
CA VAL A 235 -18.40 1.39 -7.15
C VAL A 235 -19.43 0.41 -7.70
N GLU A 236 -19.44 0.22 -9.02
CA GLU A 236 -19.75 -1.10 -9.57
C GLU A 236 -18.51 -1.96 -9.30
N GLU A 237 -18.61 -2.95 -8.41
CA GLU A 237 -17.56 -3.94 -8.26
C GLU A 237 -17.45 -4.69 -9.60
N ASP A 238 -16.31 -4.55 -10.28
CA ASP A 238 -15.99 -5.39 -11.44
C ASP A 238 -16.25 -6.85 -11.05
N PRO A 239 -17.04 -7.62 -11.82
CA PRO A 239 -17.26 -9.03 -11.51
C PRO A 239 -15.89 -9.71 -11.41
N GLU A 240 -15.61 -10.34 -10.27
CA GLU A 240 -14.38 -11.12 -10.08
C GLU A 240 -14.29 -12.14 -11.21
N VAL A 241 -13.43 -11.87 -12.20
CA VAL A 241 -13.16 -12.81 -13.27
C VAL A 241 -12.45 -13.99 -12.61
N PRO A 242 -13.06 -15.19 -12.58
CA PRO A 242 -12.41 -16.35 -11.96
C PRO A 242 -11.11 -16.62 -12.72
N ASP A 243 -10.01 -16.73 -11.99
CA ASP A 243 -8.74 -17.16 -12.56
C ASP A 243 -8.86 -18.67 -12.89
N PHE A 244 -9.19 -18.98 -14.14
CA PHE A 244 -9.34 -20.36 -14.63
C PHE A 244 -8.04 -21.18 -14.57
N GLY A 245 -6.94 -20.60 -14.05
CA GLY A 245 -5.70 -21.30 -13.74
C GLY A 245 -5.71 -22.07 -12.41
N GLU A 246 -6.71 -21.86 -11.53
CA GLU A 246 -6.86 -22.70 -10.34
C GLU A 246 -7.39 -24.08 -10.74
N THR A 247 -6.51 -25.08 -10.67
CA THR A 247 -6.89 -26.50 -10.73
C THR A 247 -8.14 -26.73 -9.88
N VAL A 248 -9.18 -27.30 -10.48
CA VAL A 248 -10.46 -27.68 -9.85
C VAL A 248 -10.19 -28.63 -8.68
N GLY A 249 -9.88 -28.04 -7.53
CA GLY A 249 -9.65 -28.67 -6.25
C GLY A 249 -10.11 -27.65 -5.23
N TYR A 250 -10.78 -28.12 -4.17
CA TYR A 250 -11.26 -27.29 -3.06
C TYR A 250 -10.18 -26.29 -2.63
N SER A 251 -10.27 -25.04 -3.09
CA SER A 251 -9.43 -23.94 -2.63
C SER A 251 -10.04 -23.48 -1.31
N ALA A 252 -9.38 -23.83 -0.20
CA ALA A 252 -9.80 -23.34 1.11
C ALA A 252 -9.78 -21.80 1.07
N THR A 253 -10.94 -21.19 1.33
CA THR A 253 -11.09 -19.73 1.39
C THR A 253 -10.13 -19.21 2.46
N PHE A 254 -9.24 -18.28 2.10
CA PHE A 254 -8.32 -17.67 3.06
C PHE A 254 -9.13 -16.99 4.18
N VAL A 255 -8.82 -17.30 5.43
CA VAL A 255 -9.43 -16.66 6.60
C VAL A 255 -8.37 -15.84 7.31
N HIS A 256 -8.61 -14.53 7.38
CA HIS A 256 -7.79 -13.62 8.14
C HIS A 256 -8.07 -13.79 9.64
N LEU A 257 -7.01 -13.93 10.43
CA LEU A 257 -7.10 -13.90 11.89
C LEU A 257 -7.15 -12.44 12.33
N TYR A 258 -8.27 -12.02 12.91
CA TYR A 258 -8.54 -10.62 13.25
C TYR A 258 -7.47 -10.02 14.19
N ASN A 259 -6.93 -10.83 15.09
CA ASN A 259 -5.91 -10.40 16.03
C ASN A 259 -4.48 -10.56 15.52
N ALA A 260 -4.24 -11.33 14.46
CA ALA A 260 -2.89 -11.58 13.95
C ALA A 260 -2.44 -10.45 13.00
N GLY A 261 -1.24 -9.92 13.26
CA GLY A 261 -0.62 -8.87 12.46
C GLY A 261 -0.80 -7.46 13.01
N ARG A 262 -0.08 -6.54 12.37
CA ARG A 262 -0.04 -5.13 12.74
C ARG A 262 -1.09 -4.33 11.96
N LYS A 263 -1.72 -3.35 12.62
CA LYS A 263 -2.53 -2.34 11.92
C LYS A 263 -1.60 -1.49 11.05
N GLU A 264 -2.03 -1.21 9.83
CA GLU A 264 -1.34 -0.27 8.95
C GLU A 264 -1.26 1.11 9.63
N GLU A 265 -0.08 1.74 9.58
CA GLU A 265 0.12 3.08 10.12
C GLU A 265 -0.27 4.10 9.06
N ASP A 266 -1.23 4.97 9.38
CA ASP A 266 -1.64 6.06 8.49
C ASP A 266 -0.48 7.07 8.33
N PRO A 267 0.09 7.24 7.12
CA PRO A 267 1.16 8.20 6.87
C PRO A 267 0.72 9.66 7.07
N VAL A 268 -0.59 9.93 7.06
CA VAL A 268 -1.19 11.26 7.20
C VAL A 268 -2.15 11.34 8.39
N ARG A 269 -1.85 10.62 9.47
CA ARG A 269 -2.64 10.58 10.73
C ARG A 269 -3.00 11.94 11.34
N ASP A 270 -2.27 12.99 11.01
CA ASP A 270 -2.51 14.36 11.50
C ASP A 270 -3.72 15.01 10.80
N ILE A 271 -4.18 14.44 9.68
CA ILE A 271 -5.36 14.90 8.94
C ILE A 271 -6.61 14.23 9.51
N SER A 272 -7.30 14.92 10.41
CA SER A 272 -8.54 14.40 11.01
C SER A 272 -9.76 14.52 10.11
N ASP A 273 -9.83 15.58 9.29
CA ASP A 273 -10.93 15.84 8.36
C ASP A 273 -10.38 16.18 6.97
N PRO A 274 -10.48 15.25 5.99
CA PRO A 274 -10.01 15.47 4.63
C PRO A 274 -10.68 16.66 3.93
N LYS A 275 -11.96 16.93 4.22
CA LYS A 275 -12.70 18.06 3.63
C LYS A 275 -12.15 19.38 4.13
N GLN A 276 -11.96 19.49 5.44
CA GLN A 276 -11.34 20.66 6.06
C GLN A 276 -9.93 20.88 5.55
N PHE A 277 -9.12 19.81 5.47
CA PHE A 277 -7.74 19.90 5.00
C PHE A 277 -7.64 20.41 3.56
N LEU A 278 -8.52 19.92 2.67
CA LEU A 278 -8.58 20.40 1.29
C LEU A 278 -8.86 21.90 1.23
N VAL A 279 -9.95 22.37 1.86
CA VAL A 279 -10.34 23.78 1.76
C VAL A 279 -9.34 24.71 2.46
N ALA A 280 -8.74 24.29 3.57
CA ALA A 280 -7.71 25.06 4.26
C ALA A 280 -6.43 25.18 3.43
N SER A 281 -6.00 24.08 2.80
CA SER A 281 -4.85 24.07 1.92
C SER A 281 -5.08 24.95 0.68
N LEU A 282 -6.25 24.84 0.06
CA LEU A 282 -6.61 25.63 -1.10
C LEU A 282 -6.74 27.13 -0.76
N ALA A 283 -7.32 27.48 0.38
CA ALA A 283 -7.38 28.86 0.86
C ALA A 283 -5.97 29.44 1.07
N ASN A 284 -5.07 28.70 1.72
CA ASN A 284 -3.68 29.11 1.91
C ASN A 284 -2.94 29.32 0.58
N LEU A 285 -3.11 28.39 -0.37
CA LEU A 285 -2.53 28.51 -1.71
C LEU A 285 -3.08 29.72 -2.47
N SER A 286 -4.39 29.97 -2.39
CA SER A 286 -5.03 31.12 -3.01
C SER A 286 -4.54 32.45 -2.43
N ALA A 287 -4.36 32.53 -1.11
CA ALA A 287 -3.82 33.72 -0.46
C ALA A 287 -2.38 34.04 -0.89
N ARG A 288 -1.58 33.01 -1.22
CA ARG A 288 -0.20 33.17 -1.75
C ARG A 288 -0.16 33.57 -3.22
N SER A 289 -1.19 33.21 -3.98
CA SER A 289 -1.30 33.44 -5.42
C SER A 289 -2.70 33.92 -5.81
N PRO A 290 -3.09 35.16 -5.43
CA PRO A 290 -4.46 35.62 -5.58
C PRO A 290 -4.97 35.56 -7.02
N GLY A 291 -6.20 35.08 -7.21
CA GLY A 291 -6.88 35.02 -8.50
C GLY A 291 -6.49 33.84 -9.42
N ILE A 292 -5.37 33.15 -9.17
CA ILE A 292 -4.97 31.99 -9.99
C ILE A 292 -5.92 30.82 -9.74
N TYR A 293 -6.10 30.41 -8.48
CA TYR A 293 -6.95 29.27 -8.14
C TYR A 293 -8.43 29.55 -8.40
N SER A 294 -8.88 30.77 -8.15
CA SER A 294 -10.23 31.25 -8.50
C SER A 294 -10.50 31.07 -10.01
N ARG A 295 -9.53 31.39 -10.86
CA ARG A 295 -9.62 31.17 -12.31
C ARG A 295 -9.65 29.68 -12.66
N ILE A 296 -8.75 28.88 -12.08
CA ILE A 296 -8.68 27.42 -12.32
C ILE A 296 -10.02 26.76 -11.99
N ILE A 297 -10.61 27.10 -10.84
CA ILE A 297 -11.89 26.58 -10.36
C ILE A 297 -13.00 26.90 -11.37
N ASN A 298 -13.11 28.17 -11.76
CA ASN A 298 -14.16 28.62 -12.68
C ASN A 298 -14.03 28.01 -14.09
N GLU A 299 -12.81 27.81 -14.57
CA GLU A 299 -12.54 27.35 -15.95
C GLU A 299 -12.55 25.82 -16.10
N ASN A 300 -12.21 25.05 -15.05
CA ASN A 300 -11.86 23.63 -15.20
C ASN A 300 -12.61 22.66 -14.27
N ILE A 301 -13.42 23.14 -13.33
CA ILE A 301 -14.20 22.29 -12.40
C ILE A 301 -15.66 22.26 -12.84
N GLU A 302 -16.34 21.11 -12.69
CA GLU A 302 -17.76 21.01 -13.04
C GLU A 302 -18.64 21.89 -12.13
N PRO A 303 -19.72 22.51 -12.63
CA PRO A 303 -20.55 23.43 -11.84
C PRO A 303 -21.10 22.83 -10.53
N ALA A 304 -21.43 21.53 -10.53
CA ALA A 304 -21.87 20.83 -9.32
C ALA A 304 -20.76 20.75 -8.26
N ASN A 305 -19.53 20.43 -8.68
CA ASN A 305 -18.36 20.37 -7.82
C ASN A 305 -17.91 21.76 -7.36
N GLN A 306 -18.04 22.79 -8.20
CA GLN A 306 -17.82 24.18 -7.76
C GLN A 306 -18.76 24.54 -6.61
N ALA A 307 -20.06 24.25 -6.76
CA ALA A 307 -21.04 24.51 -5.71
C ALA A 307 -20.72 23.75 -4.41
N ALA A 308 -20.37 22.47 -4.51
CA ALA A 308 -19.94 21.67 -3.37
C ALA A 308 -18.69 22.25 -2.68
N LEU A 309 -17.68 22.65 -3.46
CA LEU A 309 -16.44 23.25 -2.94
C LEU A 309 -16.72 24.56 -2.19
N PHE A 310 -17.57 25.44 -2.73
CA PHE A 310 -17.94 26.69 -2.06
C PHE A 310 -18.80 26.47 -0.81
N GLN A 311 -19.66 25.45 -0.81
CA GLN A 311 -20.38 25.04 0.40
C GLN A 311 -19.42 24.56 1.48
N LEU A 312 -18.41 23.76 1.14
CA LEU A 312 -17.36 23.33 2.08
C LEU A 312 -16.55 24.53 2.60
N CYS A 313 -16.17 25.47 1.73
CA CYS A 313 -15.48 26.69 2.17
C CYS A 313 -16.30 27.46 3.21
N SER A 314 -17.62 27.57 2.97
CA SER A 314 -18.56 28.23 3.88
C SER A 314 -18.69 27.49 5.22
N SER A 315 -18.76 26.15 5.21
CA SER A 315 -18.90 25.36 6.45
C SER A 315 -17.69 25.49 7.38
N TYR A 316 -16.49 25.69 6.82
CA TYR A 316 -15.26 25.85 7.60
C TYR A 316 -14.81 27.32 7.76
N ASN A 317 -15.63 28.30 7.34
CA ASN A 317 -15.31 29.74 7.38
C ASN A 317 -13.99 30.11 6.66
N LEU A 318 -13.75 29.52 5.50
CA LEU A 318 -12.57 29.77 4.66
C LEU A 318 -12.96 30.44 3.35
N THR A 319 -12.03 31.20 2.77
CA THR A 319 -12.27 31.91 1.51
C THR A 319 -11.11 31.67 0.56
N ILE A 320 -11.44 31.39 -0.69
CA ILE A 320 -10.50 31.28 -1.79
C ILE A 320 -10.44 32.65 -2.46
N VAL A 321 -9.24 33.27 -2.49
CA VAL A 321 -9.01 34.63 -3.00
C VAL A 321 -8.30 34.57 -4.35
#